data_AF-S8CZ28-F1
#
_entry.id   AF-S8CZ28-F1
#
_cell.length_a   1.000
_cell.length_b   1.000
_cell.length_c   1.000
_cell.angle_alpha   90.00
_cell.angle_beta   90.00
_cell.angle_gamma   90.00
#
_symmetry.space_group_name_H-M   'P 1'
#
loop_
_entity.id
_entity.type
_entity.pdbx_description
1 polymer ?
#
loop_
_entity_poly.entity_id
_entity_poly.type
_entity_poly.pdbx_seq_one_letter_code
_entity_poly.pdbx_strand_id
1 'polypeptide(L)'
;ARVFERQILSPRPGTSVHSTRRFYENIVPSHTIYDVECPDIIFRKFSDDGQYLITFSRNNQELIVYRTTWLSFPCREHDCLDHDLPPKANKFDSFFTQLYSVTLSSSSELIHKDFFLYNEKNQFGLFATSSAQIQDAPAVRGAVQGIPSIEKITFHLVR
;
A
#
# COMPACT_ATOMS: atom_id res chain seq x y z
N ALA A 1 22.75 -4.19 -0.53
CA ALA A 1 23.35 -3.71 0.73
C ALA A 1 24.80 -3.24 0.56
N ARG A 2 25.78 -4.12 0.28
CA ARG A 2 27.23 -3.81 0.30
C ARG A 2 27.72 -2.67 -0.64
N VAL A 3 27.04 -2.43 -1.76
CA VAL A 3 27.37 -1.34 -2.71
C VAL A 3 26.89 0.02 -2.19
N PHE A 4 25.73 0.05 -1.52
CA PHE A 4 25.14 1.26 -0.95
C PHE A 4 25.96 1.77 0.24
N GLU A 5 26.38 0.86 1.14
CA GLU A 5 27.30 1.18 2.24
C GLU A 5 28.61 1.78 1.75
N ARG A 6 29.19 1.24 0.66
CA ARG A 6 30.44 1.76 0.08
C ARG A 6 30.30 3.19 -0.46
N GLN A 7 29.15 3.54 -1.01
CA GLN A 7 28.89 4.88 -1.56
C GLN A 7 28.69 5.94 -0.46
N ILE A 8 28.17 5.52 0.70
CA ILE A 8 27.86 6.41 1.82
C ILE A 8 29.04 6.53 2.80
N LEU A 9 29.65 5.39 3.18
CA LEU A 9 30.63 5.32 4.27
C LEU A 9 32.08 5.39 3.79
N SER A 10 32.35 5.16 2.51
CA SER A 10 33.72 5.13 1.97
C SER A 10 33.87 5.88 0.63
N PRO A 11 33.42 7.16 0.55
CA PRO A 11 33.58 7.94 -0.68
C PRO A 11 35.06 8.16 -0.99
N ARG A 12 35.38 8.38 -2.28
CA ARG A 12 36.74 8.79 -2.67
C ARG A 12 37.11 10.10 -1.96
N PRO A 13 38.36 10.29 -1.49
CA PRO A 13 38.77 11.52 -0.84
C PRO A 13 38.37 12.76 -1.67
N GLY A 14 37.78 13.76 -1.02
CA GLY A 14 37.29 14.99 -1.67
C GLY A 14 35.92 14.89 -2.35
N THR A 15 35.25 13.73 -2.31
CA THR A 15 33.93 13.55 -2.96
C THR A 15 32.75 13.46 -1.97
N SER A 16 33.00 13.61 -0.66
CA SER A 16 31.97 13.48 0.38
C SER A 16 30.77 14.41 0.14
N VAL A 17 31.01 15.68 -0.16
CA VAL A 17 29.95 16.67 -0.44
C VAL A 17 29.11 16.29 -1.67
N HIS A 18 29.74 15.77 -2.73
CA HIS A 18 29.02 15.30 -3.93
C HIS A 18 28.26 14.00 -3.68
N SER A 19 28.79 13.11 -2.83
CA SER A 19 28.12 11.86 -2.44
C SER A 19 26.90 12.15 -1.58
N THR A 20 27.03 12.97 -0.53
CA THR A 20 25.93 13.39 0.35
C THR A 20 24.83 14.09 -0.45
N ARG A 21 25.16 14.97 -1.40
CA ARG A 21 24.16 15.65 -2.26
C ARG A 21 23.45 14.73 -3.26
N ARG A 22 23.96 13.53 -3.53
CA ARG A 22 23.26 12.51 -4.34
C ARG A 22 22.21 11.75 -3.53
N PHE A 23 22.29 11.82 -2.20
CA PHE A 23 21.28 11.28 -1.31
C PHE A 23 20.35 12.42 -0.90
N TYR A 24 19.08 12.29 -1.25
CA TYR A 24 18.07 13.25 -0.79
C TYR A 24 17.82 13.00 0.69
N GLU A 25 18.14 13.97 1.55
CA GLU A 25 17.75 13.93 2.97
C GLU A 25 16.23 13.99 3.12
N ASN A 26 15.55 14.64 2.17
CA ASN A 26 14.09 14.76 2.12
C ASN A 26 13.61 14.47 0.69
N ILE A 27 12.66 13.55 0.56
CA ILE A 27 11.95 13.30 -0.70
C ILE A 27 10.66 14.13 -0.65
N VAL A 28 10.51 15.07 -1.58
CA VAL A 28 9.26 15.80 -1.79
C VAL A 28 8.55 15.26 -3.03
N PRO A 29 7.21 15.17 -3.04
CA PRO A 29 6.49 14.81 -4.24
C PRO A 29 6.86 15.75 -5.40
N SER A 30 7.26 15.18 -6.53
CA SER A 30 7.63 15.96 -7.72
C SER A 30 6.41 16.42 -8.52
N HIS A 31 5.28 15.71 -8.39
CA HIS A 31 4.05 15.99 -9.14
C HIS A 31 2.84 15.37 -8.43
N THR A 32 1.69 16.04 -8.49
CA THR A 32 0.40 15.54 -7.98
C THR A 32 -0.55 15.38 -9.15
N ILE A 33 -1.14 14.20 -9.28
CA ILE A 33 -2.09 13.86 -10.34
C ILE A 33 -3.48 13.83 -9.71
N TYR A 34 -4.43 14.54 -10.32
CA TYR A 34 -5.82 14.61 -9.88
C TYR A 34 -6.71 13.76 -10.80
N ASP A 35 -7.91 13.45 -10.31
CA ASP A 35 -8.97 12.77 -11.07
C ASP A 35 -8.53 11.46 -11.74
N VAL A 36 -7.66 10.70 -11.05
CA VAL A 36 -7.25 9.37 -11.51
C VAL A 36 -8.43 8.41 -11.42
N GLU A 37 -8.77 7.79 -12.54
CA GLU A 37 -9.72 6.69 -12.65
C GLU A 37 -9.21 5.51 -11.82
N CYS A 38 -9.76 5.36 -10.62
CA CYS A 38 -9.41 4.30 -9.69
C CYS A 38 -10.43 3.15 -9.76
N PRO A 39 -9.96 1.89 -9.67
CA PRO A 39 -10.86 0.76 -9.54
C PRO A 39 -11.59 0.82 -8.19
N ASP A 40 -12.62 -0.01 -8.05
CA ASP A 40 -13.44 -0.03 -6.86
C ASP A 40 -12.81 -0.78 -5.67
N ILE A 41 -11.81 -0.14 -5.06
CA ILE A 41 -10.97 -0.72 -4.00
C ILE A 41 -10.78 0.25 -2.84
N ILE A 42 -10.35 -0.30 -1.71
CA ILE A 42 -9.99 0.42 -0.49
C ILE A 42 -8.49 0.38 -0.33
N PHE A 43 -7.84 1.54 -0.46
CA PHE A 43 -6.40 1.69 -0.24
C PHE A 43 -6.02 1.43 1.21
N ARG A 44 -4.95 0.65 1.44
CA ARG A 44 -4.43 0.40 2.79
C ARG A 44 -3.03 0.94 2.97
N LYS A 45 -2.03 0.28 2.40
CA LYS A 45 -0.63 0.61 2.63
C LYS A 45 0.24 0.15 1.47
N PHE A 46 1.34 0.84 1.26
CA PHE A 46 2.48 0.30 0.53
C PHE A 46 3.30 -0.64 1.41
N SER A 47 3.95 -1.64 0.80
CA SER A 47 5.04 -2.35 1.45
C SER A 47 6.18 -1.39 1.79
N ASP A 48 7.01 -1.72 2.78
CA ASP A 48 8.07 -0.80 3.24
C ASP A 48 9.16 -0.55 2.17
N ASP A 49 9.31 -1.46 1.20
CA ASP A 49 10.16 -1.31 0.02
C ASP A 49 9.49 -0.55 -1.14
N GLY A 50 8.23 -0.15 -0.96
CA GLY A 50 7.41 0.57 -1.93
C GLY A 50 7.06 -0.23 -3.19
N GLN A 51 7.36 -1.53 -3.25
CA GLN A 51 7.16 -2.36 -4.46
C GLN A 51 5.71 -2.83 -4.64
N TYR A 52 4.95 -2.86 -3.56
CA TYR A 52 3.58 -3.38 -3.55
C TYR A 52 2.63 -2.38 -2.90
N LEU A 53 1.44 -2.29 -3.48
CA LEU A 53 0.29 -1.62 -2.88
C LEU A 53 -0.72 -2.67 -2.45
N ILE A 54 -1.06 -2.65 -1.16
CA ILE A 54 -2.02 -3.55 -0.52
C ILE A 54 -3.36 -2.83 -0.45
N THR A 55 -4.40 -3.49 -0.94
CA THR A 55 -5.77 -2.96 -0.97
C THR A 55 -6.77 -4.05 -0.64
N PHE A 56 -7.99 -3.64 -0.31
CA PHE A 56 -9.12 -4.55 -0.15
C PHE A 56 -10.20 -4.23 -1.19
N SER A 57 -11.01 -5.23 -1.55
CA SER A 57 -12.23 -5.00 -2.31
C SER A 57 -13.19 -4.07 -1.55
N ARG A 58 -14.08 -3.34 -2.25
CA ARG A 58 -15.08 -2.45 -1.61
C ARG A 58 -15.89 -3.12 -0.50
N ASN A 59 -16.21 -4.40 -0.67
CA ASN A 59 -16.96 -5.19 0.30
C ASN A 59 -16.10 -5.79 1.44
N ASN A 60 -14.80 -5.50 1.52
CA ASN A 60 -13.86 -6.05 2.51
C ASN A 60 -13.82 -7.58 2.52
N GLN A 61 -13.85 -8.22 1.36
CA GLN A 61 -13.82 -9.68 1.25
C GLN A 61 -12.53 -10.21 0.65
N GLU A 62 -11.94 -9.43 -0.24
CA GLU A 62 -10.75 -9.81 -0.99
C GLU A 62 -9.57 -8.94 -0.63
N LEU A 63 -8.43 -9.59 -0.46
CA LEU A 63 -7.11 -8.96 -0.49
C LEU A 63 -6.68 -8.85 -1.95
N ILE A 64 -6.41 -7.62 -2.39
CA ILE A 64 -5.93 -7.34 -3.74
C ILE A 64 -4.57 -6.65 -3.64
N VAL A 65 -3.57 -7.23 -4.30
CA VAL A 65 -2.20 -6.73 -4.26
C VAL A 65 -1.76 -6.29 -5.65
N TYR A 66 -1.28 -5.05 -5.71
CA TYR A 66 -0.76 -4.45 -6.92
C TYR A 66 0.76 -4.30 -6.84
N ARG A 67 1.44 -4.56 -7.95
CA ARG A 67 2.83 -4.18 -8.16
C ARG A 67 2.90 -2.72 -8.56
N THR A 68 3.77 -1.95 -7.91
CA THR A 68 4.08 -0.59 -8.35
C THR A 68 4.97 -0.65 -9.60
N THR A 69 4.47 -0.15 -10.73
CA THR A 69 5.25 -0.03 -11.97
C THR A 69 5.76 1.39 -12.18
N TRP A 70 5.09 2.37 -11.58
CA TRP A 70 5.33 3.81 -11.72
C TRP A 70 5.20 4.30 -13.17
N LEU A 71 4.63 5.50 -13.34
CA LEU A 71 4.55 6.09 -14.66
C LEU A 71 5.94 6.62 -15.08
N SER A 72 6.56 5.98 -16.07
CA SER A 72 7.78 6.47 -16.70
C SER A 72 7.45 7.10 -18.06
N PHE A 73 7.87 8.34 -18.25
CA PHE A 73 7.76 9.07 -19.51
C PHE A 73 8.95 10.01 -19.68
N PRO A 74 9.41 10.26 -20.92
CA PRO A 74 10.48 11.21 -21.17
C PRO A 74 9.98 12.66 -20.90
N CYS A 75 10.59 13.38 -19.96
CA CYS A 75 10.45 14.84 -19.81
C CYS A 75 11.70 15.51 -20.38
N ARG A 76 11.53 16.45 -21.30
CA ARG A 76 12.64 17.31 -21.75
C ARG A 76 12.63 18.57 -20.89
N GLU A 77 13.78 18.91 -20.29
CA GLU A 77 13.95 19.95 -19.25
C GLU A 77 13.36 21.33 -19.59
N HIS A 78 13.12 21.64 -20.87
CA HIS A 78 12.58 22.93 -21.31
C HIS A 78 11.04 22.97 -21.37
N ASP A 79 10.35 21.82 -21.29
CA ASP A 79 8.89 21.68 -21.43
C ASP A 79 8.20 21.25 -20.12
N CYS A 80 8.95 21.02 -19.04
CA CYS A 80 8.45 20.42 -17.79
C CYS A 80 7.63 21.38 -16.90
N LEU A 81 7.48 22.66 -17.29
CA LEU A 81 6.67 23.63 -16.54
C LEU A 81 5.22 23.68 -17.01
N ASP A 82 4.89 23.14 -18.20
CA ASP A 82 3.60 23.44 -18.85
C ASP A 82 2.98 22.28 -19.66
N HIS A 83 3.36 21.00 -19.46
CA HIS A 83 2.76 19.90 -20.22
C HIS A 83 2.05 18.81 -19.42
N ASP A 84 0.78 18.65 -19.82
CA ASP A 84 -0.13 17.54 -19.59
C ASP A 84 0.60 16.20 -19.54
N LEU A 85 0.44 15.51 -18.41
CA LEU A 85 0.82 14.12 -18.29
C LEU A 85 0.26 13.33 -19.47
N PRO A 86 0.93 12.24 -19.91
CA PRO A 86 0.42 11.44 -21.01
C PRO A 86 -1.03 11.02 -20.69
N PRO A 87 -1.94 10.91 -21.67
CA PRO A 87 -3.36 10.66 -21.39
C PRO A 87 -3.64 9.43 -20.52
N LYS A 88 -2.73 8.45 -20.51
CA LYS A 88 -2.81 7.26 -19.63
C LYS A 88 -2.58 7.55 -18.15
N ALA A 89 -1.97 8.68 -17.80
CA ALA A 89 -1.65 9.07 -16.42
C ALA A 89 -2.88 9.31 -15.56
N ASN A 90 -4.06 9.50 -16.16
CA ASN A 90 -5.32 9.53 -15.43
C ASN A 90 -5.85 8.13 -15.10
N LYS A 91 -5.13 7.05 -15.43
CA LYS A 91 -5.56 5.68 -15.13
C LYS A 91 -4.71 5.05 -14.05
N PHE A 92 -5.37 4.40 -13.09
CA PHE A 92 -4.70 3.68 -12.02
C PHE A 92 -3.75 2.59 -12.52
N ASP A 93 -4.13 1.89 -13.60
CA ASP A 93 -3.34 0.81 -14.21
C ASP A 93 -1.99 1.28 -14.80
N SER A 94 -1.82 2.58 -15.02
CA SER A 94 -0.55 3.17 -15.46
C SER A 94 0.51 3.22 -14.37
N PHE A 95 0.13 3.07 -13.11
CA PHE A 95 1.04 3.06 -11.95
C PHE A 95 1.10 1.70 -11.26
N PHE A 96 0.04 0.90 -11.41
CA PHE A 96 -0.18 -0.29 -10.63
C PHE A 96 -0.67 -1.45 -11.49
N THR A 97 0.00 -2.59 -11.41
CA THR A 97 -0.44 -3.81 -12.08
C THR A 97 -0.94 -4.80 -11.05
N GLN A 98 -2.18 -5.27 -11.17
CA GLN A 98 -2.73 -6.27 -10.25
C GLN A 98 -1.92 -7.57 -10.38
N LEU A 99 -1.40 -8.07 -9.25
CA LEU A 99 -0.69 -9.34 -9.23
C LEU A 99 -1.61 -10.50 -8.82
N TYR A 100 -2.35 -10.31 -7.74
CA TYR A 100 -3.27 -11.32 -7.23
C TYR A 100 -4.45 -10.70 -6.51
N SER A 101 -5.57 -11.42 -6.52
CA SER A 101 -6.74 -11.20 -5.68
C SER A 101 -7.04 -12.51 -4.96
N VAL A 102 -7.18 -12.46 -3.65
CA VAL A 102 -7.47 -13.63 -2.81
C VAL A 102 -8.63 -13.29 -1.88
N THR A 103 -9.70 -14.09 -1.94
CA THR A 103 -10.80 -14.00 -0.99
C THR A 103 -10.35 -14.52 0.37
N LEU A 104 -10.36 -13.66 1.39
CA LEU A 104 -10.02 -14.03 2.77
C LEU A 104 -11.27 -14.30 3.60
N SER A 105 -12.36 -13.60 3.33
CA SER A 105 -13.60 -13.80 4.07
C SER A 105 -14.37 -15.02 3.57
N SER A 106 -14.89 -15.83 4.49
CA SER A 106 -15.92 -16.81 4.20
C SER A 106 -17.29 -16.32 4.69
N SER A 107 -18.36 -16.61 3.96
CA SER A 107 -19.75 -16.35 4.38
C SER A 107 -20.03 -14.85 4.64
N SER A 108 -20.20 -14.45 5.90
CA SER A 108 -20.54 -13.09 6.37
C SER A 108 -19.39 -12.36 7.06
N GLU A 109 -18.18 -12.92 7.02
CA GLU A 109 -17.00 -12.27 7.59
C GLU A 109 -16.52 -11.11 6.71
N LEU A 110 -15.87 -10.13 7.32
CA LEU A 110 -15.25 -9.00 6.66
C LEU A 110 -13.78 -8.90 7.10
N ILE A 111 -12.90 -8.53 6.19
CA ILE A 111 -11.51 -8.22 6.48
C ILE A 111 -11.46 -7.04 7.45
N HIS A 112 -10.73 -7.23 8.54
CA HIS A 112 -10.49 -6.19 9.51
C HIS A 112 -9.47 -5.20 8.93
N LYS A 113 -9.97 -4.01 8.57
CA LYS A 113 -9.19 -3.00 7.85
C LYS A 113 -7.85 -2.69 8.53
N ASP A 114 -7.88 -2.58 9.86
CA ASP A 114 -6.71 -2.14 10.64
C ASP A 114 -5.79 -3.29 11.06
N PHE A 115 -6.10 -4.53 10.70
CA PHE A 115 -5.26 -5.69 10.98
C PHE A 115 -4.56 -6.16 9.71
N PHE A 116 -3.41 -5.54 9.43
CA PHE A 116 -2.51 -5.90 8.34
C PHE A 116 -1.07 -5.86 8.83
N LEU A 117 -0.50 -7.02 9.07
CA LEU A 117 0.89 -7.19 9.49
C LEU A 117 1.63 -7.98 8.42
N TYR A 118 2.93 -7.76 8.26
CA TYR A 118 3.77 -8.58 7.39
C TYR A 118 5.17 -8.68 7.98
N ASN A 119 5.89 -9.74 7.59
CA ASN A 119 7.25 -9.95 8.09
C ASN A 119 8.26 -9.02 7.40
N GLU A 120 9.42 -8.80 8.01
CA GLU A 120 10.49 -7.90 7.51
C GLU A 120 10.97 -8.24 6.09
N LYS A 121 10.73 -9.48 5.62
CA LYS A 121 11.13 -9.94 4.28
C LYS A 121 9.99 -9.85 3.26
N ASN A 122 8.83 -9.30 3.64
CA ASN A 122 7.61 -9.23 2.82
C ASN A 122 7.20 -10.59 2.21
N GLN A 123 7.55 -11.70 2.88
CA GLN A 123 7.26 -13.05 2.38
C GLN A 123 5.88 -13.53 2.77
N PHE A 124 5.36 -13.02 3.88
CA PHE A 124 4.03 -13.39 4.38
C PHE A 124 3.36 -12.16 4.98
N GLY A 125 2.06 -12.03 4.72
CA GLY A 125 1.15 -11.10 5.38
C GLY A 125 0.20 -11.84 6.31
N LEU A 126 -0.01 -11.31 7.51
CA LEU A 126 -1.01 -11.75 8.46
C LEU A 126 -2.19 -10.77 8.44
N PHE A 127 -3.35 -11.28 8.08
CA PHE A 127 -4.61 -10.55 8.02
C PHE A 127 -5.61 -11.15 8.99
N ALA A 128 -6.66 -10.39 9.32
CA ALA A 128 -7.77 -10.92 10.11
C ALA A 128 -9.09 -10.67 9.39
N THR A 129 -10.01 -11.62 9.49
CA THR A 129 -11.42 -11.43 9.19
C THR A 129 -12.22 -11.62 10.46
N SER A 130 -13.37 -10.96 10.56
CA SER A 130 -14.29 -11.16 11.68
C SER A 130 -15.74 -11.17 11.20
N SER A 131 -16.61 -11.81 11.97
CA SER A 131 -18.06 -11.67 11.78
C SER A 131 -18.45 -10.19 11.71
N ALA A 132 -19.36 -9.82 10.80
CA ALA A 132 -19.86 -8.46 10.70
C ALA A 132 -20.41 -7.97 12.06
N GLN A 133 -20.09 -6.74 12.41
CA GLN A 133 -20.60 -6.14 13.65
C GLN A 133 -22.10 -5.87 13.50
N ILE A 134 -22.90 -6.50 14.34
CA ILE A 134 -24.34 -6.25 14.43
C ILE A 134 -24.50 -5.03 15.35
N GLN A 135 -24.78 -3.86 14.76
CA GLN A 135 -24.88 -2.59 15.51
C GLN A 135 -26.03 -2.59 16.53
N ASP A 136 -27.09 -3.36 16.25
CA ASP A 136 -28.27 -3.52 17.12
C ASP A 136 -28.30 -4.88 17.84
N ALA A 137 -27.14 -5.47 18.12
CA ALA A 137 -27.11 -6.73 18.85
C ALA A 137 -27.73 -6.53 20.25
N PRO A 138 -28.71 -7.35 20.66
CA PRO A 138 -29.27 -7.25 21.99
C PRO A 138 -28.16 -7.44 23.03
N ALA A 139 -28.13 -6.59 24.06
CA ALA A 139 -27.12 -6.66 25.11
C ALA A 139 -27.13 -8.05 25.76
N VAL A 140 -26.09 -8.84 25.48
CA VAL A 140 -25.88 -10.13 26.13
C VAL A 140 -25.51 -9.86 27.59
N ARG A 141 -26.06 -10.64 28.52
CA ARG A 141 -25.83 -10.45 29.96
C ARG A 141 -24.31 -10.52 30.25
N GLY A 142 -23.74 -9.43 30.77
CA GLY A 142 -22.30 -9.29 31.01
C GLY A 142 -21.51 -8.57 29.91
N ALA A 143 -22.15 -8.16 28.81
CA ALA A 143 -21.52 -7.36 27.77
C ALA A 143 -21.24 -5.94 28.27
N VAL A 144 -20.11 -5.38 27.82
CA VAL A 144 -19.77 -3.98 28.06
C VAL A 144 -20.56 -3.12 27.08
N GLN A 145 -21.31 -2.15 27.60
CA GLN A 145 -22.12 -1.25 26.78
C GLN A 145 -21.24 -0.51 25.76
N GLY A 146 -21.66 -0.51 24.50
CA GLY A 146 -20.94 0.14 23.40
C GLY A 146 -19.82 -0.69 22.78
N ILE A 147 -19.53 -1.88 23.30
CA ILE A 147 -18.58 -2.80 22.67
C ILE A 147 -19.34 -3.74 21.72
N PRO A 148 -19.03 -3.73 20.40
CA PRO A 148 -19.69 -4.60 19.44
C PRO A 148 -19.36 -6.07 19.72
N SER A 149 -20.37 -6.94 19.61
CA SER A 149 -20.17 -8.38 19.73
C SER A 149 -19.39 -8.90 18.52
N ILE A 150 -18.28 -9.60 18.77
CA ILE A 150 -17.53 -10.34 17.75
C ILE A 150 -17.64 -11.82 18.10
N GLU A 151 -18.29 -12.59 17.21
CA GLU A 151 -18.49 -14.03 17.42
C GLU A 151 -17.24 -14.82 17.01
N LYS A 152 -16.63 -14.42 15.89
CA LYS A 152 -15.49 -15.13 15.31
C LYS A 152 -14.47 -14.14 14.76
N ILE A 153 -13.20 -14.45 15.01
CA ILE A 153 -12.04 -13.82 14.36
C ILE A 153 -11.22 -14.94 13.73
N THR A 154 -10.91 -14.80 12.46
CA THR A 154 -10.06 -15.73 11.71
C THR A 154 -8.79 -15.00 11.29
N PHE A 155 -7.62 -15.59 11.56
CA PHE A 155 -6.34 -15.07 11.09
C PHE A 155 -5.91 -15.79 9.82
N HIS A 156 -5.49 -15.02 8.81
CA HIS A 156 -5.06 -15.50 7.51
C HIS A 156 -3.58 -15.22 7.33
N LEU A 157 -2.79 -16.26 7.12
CA LEU A 157 -1.39 -16.13 6.70
C LEU A 157 -1.32 -16.30 5.18
N VAL A 158 -1.03 -15.22 4.47
CA VAL A 158 -0.98 -15.16 3.01
C VAL A 158 0.47 -15.01 2.58
N ARG A 159 0.86 -15.70 1.51
CA ARG A 159 2.19 -15.62 0.90
C ARG A 159 2.20 -14.71 -0.31
#